data_AF-A0A434VND9-F1
#
_entry.id   AF-A0A434VND9-F1
#
_cell.length_a   1.000
_cell.length_b   1.000
_cell.length_c   1.000
_cell.angle_alpha   90.00
_cell.angle_beta   90.00
_cell.angle_gamma   90.00
#
_symmetry.space_group_name_H-M   'P 1'
#
loop_
_entity.id
_entity.type
_entity.pdbx_description
1 polymer ?
#
loop_
_entity_poly.entity_id
_entity_poly.type
_entity_poly.pdbx_seq_one_letter_code
_entity_poly.pdbx_strand_id
1 'polypeptide(L)'
;MSIMAPINILVTSDERKILEAAASQAHTNLSDFIRRKAIEAAEMQVLGGHVVTIPAADWEKFEEWAKSPPTDLPELRKLAESRPVWQD
;
A
#
# COMPACT_ATOMS: atom_id res chain seq x y z
N MET A 1 -12.77 -4.47 21.82
CA MET A 1 -12.53 -3.01 22.03
C MET A 1 -11.15 -2.69 21.49
N SER A 2 -11.03 -1.78 20.53
CA SER A 2 -9.71 -1.32 20.09
C SER A 2 -9.08 -0.44 21.16
N ILE A 3 -7.84 -0.72 21.51
CA ILE A 3 -7.00 0.11 22.35
C ILE A 3 -6.55 1.32 21.54
N MET A 4 -6.99 2.52 21.91
CA MET A 4 -6.55 3.77 21.30
C MET A 4 -5.16 4.14 21.86
N ALA A 5 -4.19 4.37 20.97
CA ALA A 5 -2.86 4.85 21.34
C ALA A 5 -2.66 6.31 20.88
N PRO A 6 -2.06 7.20 21.70
CA PRO A 6 -1.82 8.59 21.31
C PRO A 6 -0.68 8.71 20.30
N ILE A 7 -0.78 9.69 19.40
CA ILE A 7 0.29 10.09 18.47
C ILE A 7 0.66 11.54 18.78
N ASN A 8 1.93 11.79 19.10
CA ASN A 8 2.45 13.14 19.33
C ASN A 8 3.17 13.64 18.08
N ILE A 9 2.78 14.82 17.60
CA ILE A 9 3.32 15.43 16.37
C ILE A 9 3.81 16.83 16.71
N LEU A 10 5.05 17.14 16.33
CA LEU A 10 5.59 18.50 16.42
C LEU A 10 5.38 19.20 15.08
N VAL A 11 4.83 20.40 15.13
CA VAL A 11 4.60 21.26 13.97
C VAL A 11 5.00 22.67 14.30
N THR A 12 5.47 23.40 13.30
CA THR A 12 5.69 24.84 13.40
C THR A 12 4.37 25.60 13.47
N SER A 13 4.42 26.86 13.89
CA SER A 13 3.22 27.71 13.98
C SER A 13 2.55 27.93 12.63
N ASP A 14 3.33 27.99 11.55
CA ASP A 14 2.78 28.24 10.22
C ASP A 14 2.16 26.98 9.61
N GLU A 15 2.79 25.81 9.78
CA GLU A 15 2.17 24.52 9.43
C GLU A 15 0.85 24.33 10.17
N ARG A 16 0.82 24.64 11.47
CA ARG A 16 -0.41 24.55 12.27
C ARG A 16 -1.55 25.40 11.72
N LYS A 17 -1.27 26.66 11.33
CA LYS A 17 -2.30 27.55 10.74
C LYS A 17 -2.89 26.96 9.47
N ILE A 18 -2.05 26.41 8.59
CA ILE A 18 -2.52 25.79 7.34
C ILE A 18 -3.39 24.57 7.64
N LEU A 19 -2.97 23.72 8.57
CA LEU A 19 -3.73 22.53 8.97
C LEU A 19 -5.06 22.88 9.64
N GLU A 20 -5.11 23.91 10.48
CA GLU A 20 -6.35 24.40 11.10
C GLU A 20 -7.30 25.00 10.06
N ALA A 21 -6.80 25.77 9.10
CA ALA A 21 -7.60 26.30 8.00
C ALA A 21 -8.18 25.18 7.13
N ALA A 22 -7.41 24.12 6.86
CA ALA A 22 -7.88 22.96 6.11
C ALA A 22 -8.91 22.15 6.90
N ALA A 23 -8.72 21.96 8.20
CA ALA A 23 -9.68 21.29 9.08
C ALA A 23 -11.01 22.05 9.14
N SER A 24 -10.94 23.38 9.24
CA SER A 24 -12.12 24.26 9.22
C SER A 24 -12.91 24.14 7.92
N GLN A 25 -12.22 24.18 6.77
CA GLN A 25 -12.85 23.97 5.46
C GLN A 25 -13.47 22.57 5.32
N ALA A 26 -12.87 21.57 5.94
CA ALA A 26 -13.39 20.20 5.99
C ALA A 26 -14.45 19.97 7.09
N HIS A 27 -14.91 21.03 7.76
CA HIS A 27 -15.90 21.01 8.84
C HIS A 27 -15.59 20.00 9.95
N THR A 28 -14.32 19.91 10.36
CA THR A 28 -13.87 18.99 11.40
C THR A 28 -12.83 19.66 12.30
N ASN A 29 -12.46 19.01 13.42
CA ASN A 29 -11.38 19.50 14.28
C ASN A 29 -10.01 19.04 13.75
N LEU A 30 -8.95 19.69 14.24
CA LEU A 30 -7.58 19.42 13.80
C LEU A 30 -7.17 17.95 14.01
N SER A 31 -7.46 17.36 15.18
CA SER A 31 -7.07 15.99 15.50
C SER A 31 -7.73 14.96 14.58
N ASP A 32 -9.04 15.09 14.32
CA ASP A 32 -9.79 14.23 13.42
C ASP A 32 -9.36 14.42 11.96
N PHE A 33 -9.10 15.67 11.56
CA PHE A 33 -8.56 15.99 10.24
C PHE A 33 -7.22 15.28 10.00
N ILE A 34 -6.27 15.43 10.93
CA ILE A 34 -4.95 14.81 10.84
C ILE A 34 -5.06 13.29 10.86
N ARG A 35 -5.85 12.71 11.78
CA ARG A 35 -6.05 11.25 11.81
C ARG A 35 -6.55 10.73 10.47
N ARG A 36 -7.59 11.35 9.91
CA ARG A 36 -8.18 10.91 8.63
C ARG A 36 -7.18 11.03 7.48
N LYS A 37 -6.47 12.17 7.39
CA LYS A 37 -5.49 12.39 6.32
C LYS A 37 -4.24 11.51 6.44
N ALA A 38 -3.80 11.20 7.66
CA ALA A 38 -2.71 10.26 7.88
C ALA A 38 -3.08 8.83 7.43
N ILE A 39 -4.30 8.37 7.73
CA ILE A 39 -4.79 7.06 7.28
C ILE A 39 -4.90 7.03 5.75
N GLU A 40 -5.56 8.03 5.15
CA GLU A 40 -5.73 8.12 3.68
C GLU A 40 -4.38 8.07 2.95
N ALA A 41 -3.37 8.81 3.45
CA ALA A 41 -2.02 8.79 2.88
C ALA A 41 -1.34 7.42 3.04
N ALA A 42 -1.46 6.80 4.22
CA ALA A 42 -0.91 5.47 4.47
C ALA A 42 -1.56 4.40 3.58
N GLU A 43 -2.88 4.45 3.40
CA GLU A 43 -3.63 3.55 2.51
C GLU A 43 -3.16 3.72 1.06
N MET A 44 -3.03 4.95 0.56
CA MET A 44 -2.51 5.19 -0.78
C MET A 44 -1.10 4.61 -0.98
N GLN A 45 -0.24 4.73 0.03
CA GLN A 45 1.13 4.21 -0.06
C GLN A 45 1.17 2.67 -0.01
N VAL A 46 0.36 2.05 0.84
CA VAL A 46 0.25 0.58 0.92
C VAL A 46 -0.36 0.02 -0.37
N LEU A 47 -1.44 0.64 -0.88
CA LEU A 47 -2.07 0.25 -2.14
C LEU A 47 -1.12 0.41 -3.34
N GLY A 48 -0.27 1.44 -3.33
CA GLY A 48 0.77 1.64 -4.34
C GLY A 48 1.81 0.53 -4.42
N GLY A 49 1.98 -0.27 -3.36
CA GLY A 49 2.89 -1.42 -3.32
C GLY A 49 2.48 -2.61 -4.19
N HIS A 50 1.30 -2.56 -4.82
CA HIS A 50 0.76 -3.66 -5.63
C HIS A 50 0.75 -3.39 -7.14
N VAL A 51 1.16 -2.18 -7.58
CA VAL A 51 1.14 -1.83 -9.01
C VAL A 51 2.47 -2.21 -9.65
N VAL A 52 2.52 -3.41 -10.26
CA VAL A 52 3.62 -3.79 -11.14
C VAL A 52 3.39 -3.12 -12.49
N THR A 53 4.18 -2.07 -12.78
CA THR A 53 4.11 -1.37 -14.07
C THR A 53 4.99 -2.10 -15.08
N ILE A 54 4.38 -2.63 -16.14
CA ILE A 54 5.09 -3.19 -17.28
C ILE A 54 5.31 -2.06 -18.30
N PRO A 55 6.55 -1.75 -18.70
CA PRO A 55 6.81 -0.77 -19.74
C PRO A 55 6.07 -1.10 -21.02
N ALA A 56 5.56 -0.10 -21.74
CA ALA A 56 4.79 -0.31 -22.97
C ALA A 56 5.53 -1.13 -24.03
N ALA A 57 6.87 -0.98 -24.10
CA ALA A 57 7.72 -1.74 -25.02
C ALA A 57 7.76 -3.25 -24.71
N ASP A 58 7.52 -3.64 -23.45
CA ASP A 58 7.55 -5.02 -22.99
C ASP A 58 6.14 -5.65 -22.91
N TRP A 59 5.09 -4.87 -23.22
CA TRP A 59 3.71 -5.31 -23.08
C TRP A 59 3.38 -6.50 -23.98
N GLU A 60 3.78 -6.44 -25.25
CA GLU A 60 3.50 -7.49 -26.24
C GLU A 60 4.18 -8.81 -25.84
N LYS A 61 5.44 -8.75 -25.42
CA LYS A 61 6.20 -9.91 -24.92
C LYS A 61 5.56 -10.52 -23.67
N PHE A 62 5.07 -9.69 -22.75
CA PHE A 62 4.35 -10.16 -21.58
C PHE A 62 3.04 -10.86 -21.97
N GLU A 63 2.30 -10.30 -22.92
CA GLU A 63 1.03 -10.85 -23.39
C GLU A 63 1.20 -12.21 -24.08
N GLU A 64 2.25 -12.36 -24.90
CA GLU A 64 2.62 -13.64 -25.50
C GLU A 64 2.98 -14.69 -24.43
N TRP A 65 3.76 -14.30 -23.42
CA TRP A 65 4.13 -15.17 -22.32
C TRP A 65 2.92 -15.60 -21.48
N ALA A 66 2.02 -14.66 -21.16
CA ALA A 66 0.83 -14.95 -20.37
C ALA A 66 -0.15 -15.90 -21.08
N LYS A 67 -0.18 -15.88 -22.42
CA LYS A 67 -1.00 -16.78 -23.24
C LYS A 67 -0.32 -18.12 -23.55
N SER A 68 0.97 -18.24 -23.26
CA SER A 68 1.72 -19.46 -23.53
C SER A 68 1.31 -20.58 -22.56
N PRO A 69 1.32 -21.85 -23.00
CA PRO A 69 1.03 -22.97 -22.11
C PRO A 69 2.08 -23.05 -20.98
N PRO A 70 1.70 -23.54 -19.80
CA PRO A 70 2.65 -23.72 -18.70
C PRO A 70 3.81 -24.62 -19.11
N THR A 71 5.03 -24.15 -18.90
CA THR A 71 6.22 -24.96 -19.10
C THR A 71 6.32 -26.00 -17.99
N ASP A 72 6.45 -27.28 -18.35
CA ASP A 72 6.71 -28.31 -17.34
C ASP A 72 8.15 -28.22 -16.84
N LEU A 73 8.31 -27.93 -15.56
CA LEU A 73 9.58 -27.87 -14.86
C LEU A 73 9.54 -28.85 -13.68
N PRO A 74 10.09 -30.06 -13.84
CA PRO A 74 10.00 -31.13 -12.83
C PRO A 74 10.47 -30.74 -11.43
N GLU A 75 11.51 -29.90 -11.34
CA GLU A 75 12.03 -29.39 -10.06
C GLU A 75 11.04 -28.46 -9.35
N LEU A 76 10.30 -27.63 -10.10
CA LEU A 76 9.26 -26.77 -9.52
C LEU A 76 8.05 -27.59 -9.06
N ARG A 77 7.69 -28.66 -9.80
CA ARG A 77 6.65 -29.61 -9.37
C ARG A 77 7.03 -30.28 -8.04
N LYS A 78 8.27 -30.78 -7.96
CA LYS A 78 8.81 -31.38 -6.72
C LYS A 78 8.84 -30.39 -5.55
N LEU A 79 9.18 -29.12 -5.81
CA LEU A 79 9.15 -28.08 -4.79
C LEU A 79 7.72 -27.76 -4.32
N ALA A 80 6.75 -27.68 -5.23
CA ALA A 80 5.35 -27.42 -4.90
C ALA A 80 4.72 -28.54 -4.06
N GLU A 81 5.18 -29.78 -4.23
CA GLU A 81 4.77 -30.95 -3.44
C GLU A 81 5.48 -31.05 -2.08
N SER A 82 6.58 -30.31 -1.89
CA SER A 82 7.35 -30.32 -0.65
C SER A 82 6.69 -29.47 0.44
N ARG A 83 6.79 -29.88 1.70
CA ARG A 83 6.28 -29.10 2.83
C ARG A 83 7.06 -27.78 2.91
N PRO A 84 6.38 -26.62 2.85
CA PRO A 84 7.08 -25.35 3.00
C PRO A 84 7.59 -25.19 4.43
N VAL A 85 8.82 -24.69 4.56
CA VAL A 85 9.54 -24.53 5.83
C VAL A 85 8.89 -23.56 6.84
N TRP A 86 7.88 -22.80 6.41
CA TRP A 86 7.15 -21.82 7.23
C TRP A 86 5.79 -22.32 7.70
N GLN A 87 5.33 -23.50 7.25
CA GLN A 87 4.17 -24.18 7.83
C GLN A 87 4.65 -25.14 8.91
N ASP A 88 4.84 -24.62 10.12
CA ASP A 88 4.85 -25.44 11.34
C ASP A 88 3.42 -25.83 11.74
#